data_AF-A0A285NKR5-F1
#
_entry.id   AF-A0A285NKR5-F1
#
_cell.length_a   1.000
_cell.length_b   1.000
_cell.length_c   1.000
_cell.angle_alpha   90.00
_cell.angle_beta   90.00
_cell.angle_gamma   90.00
#
_symmetry.space_group_name_H-M   'P 1'
#
loop_
_entity.id
_entity.type
_entity.pdbx_description
1 polymer ?
#
loop_
_entity_poly.entity_id
_entity_poly.type
_entity_poly.pdbx_seq_one_letter_code
_entity_poly.pdbx_strand_id
1 'polypeptide(L)' 'MTIIRTNRILIVMAIVILLLNYPVNMYLLNYSPEPTGIFIAFILICIVMMRLIDKKKDK' A
#
# COMPACT_ATOMS: atom_id res chain seq x y z
N MET A 1 5.84 -2.83 -21.53
CA MET A 1 6.60 -3.53 -20.44
C MET A 1 6.72 -2.70 -19.14
N THR A 2 6.49 -1.39 -19.17
CA THR A 2 6.61 -0.44 -18.03
C THR A 2 5.51 -0.57 -16.97
N ILE A 3 4.27 -0.86 -17.36
CA ILE A 3 3.08 -0.91 -16.47
C ILE A 3 3.22 -2.00 -15.38
N ILE A 4 3.93 -3.10 -15.66
CA ILE A 4 4.16 -4.17 -14.67
C ILE A 4 5.13 -3.72 -13.58
N ARG A 5 6.16 -2.95 -13.94
CA ARG A 5 7.14 -2.41 -12.97
C ARG A 5 6.49 -1.37 -12.06
N THR A 6 5.68 -0.47 -12.61
CA THR A 6 4.98 0.56 -11.83
C THR A 6 4.00 -0.04 -10.81
N ASN A 7 3.23 -1.06 -11.18
CA ASN A 7 2.32 -1.74 -10.23
C ASN A 7 3.08 -2.44 -9.09
N ARG A 8 4.24 -3.06 -9.38
CA ARG A 8 5.09 -3.65 -8.35
C ARG A 8 5.61 -2.61 -7.36
N ILE A 9 6.05 -1.45 -7.86
CA ILE A 9 6.56 -0.36 -7.01
C ILE A 9 5.43 0.20 -6.13
N LEU A 10 4.22 0.36 -6.67
CA LEU A 10 3.05 0.81 -5.92
C LEU A 10 2.68 -0.15 -4.79
N ILE A 11 2.73 -1.47 -5.03
CA ILE A 11 2.52 -2.50 -3.99
C ILE A 11 3.58 -2.40 -2.90
N VAL A 12 4.86 -2.31 -3.30
CA VAL A 12 5.97 -2.22 -2.35
C VAL A 12 5.85 -0.96 -1.49
N MET A 13 5.52 0.19 -2.09
CA MET A 13 5.27 1.43 -1.33
C MET A 13 4.10 1.29 -0.35
N ALA A 14 2.99 0.67 -0.77
CA ALA A 14 1.83 0.46 0.11
C ALA A 14 2.19 -0.42 1.33
N ILE A 15 2.95 -1.49 1.10
CA ILE A 15 3.44 -2.37 2.17
C ILE A 15 4.38 -1.61 3.11
N VAL A 16 5.29 -0.80 2.57
CA VAL A 16 6.21 0.01 3.39
C VAL A 16 5.45 1.02 4.25
N ILE A 17 4.45 1.72 3.71
CA ILE A 17 3.62 2.65 4.49
C ILE A 17 2.89 1.93 5.62
N LEU A 18 2.36 0.73 5.35
CA LEU A 18 1.65 -0.07 6.34
C LEU A 18 2.59 -0.59 7.44
N LEU A 19 3.81 -0.99 7.08
CA LEU A 19 4.86 -1.38 8.02
C LEU A 19 5.38 -0.19 8.85
N LEU A 20 5.55 0.98 8.24
CA LEU A 20 5.97 2.17 8.97
C LEU A 20 4.90 2.64 9.95
N ASN A 21 3.64 2.59 9.55
CA ASN A 21 2.57 3.13 10.38
C ASN A 21 2.05 2.16 11.46
N TYR A 22 2.18 0.86 11.26
CA TYR A 22 1.70 -0.13 12.23
C TYR A 22 2.83 -0.68 13.10
N PRO A 23 3.73 -1.57 12.65
CA PRO A 23 4.78 -2.10 13.52
C PRO A 23 5.83 -1.06 13.92
N VAL A 24 6.27 -0.16 13.03
CA VAL A 24 7.32 0.81 13.42
C VAL A 24 6.78 1.88 14.38
N ASN A 25 5.61 2.45 14.09
CA ASN A 25 5.00 3.45 14.97
C ASN A 25 4.64 2.86 16.35
N MET A 26 4.09 1.64 16.37
CA MET A 26 3.68 0.98 17.62
C MET A 26 4.86 0.40 18.42
N TYR A 27 5.79 -0.33 17.79
CA TYR A 27 6.87 -1.02 18.51
C TYR A 27 8.13 -0.17 18.71
N LEU A 28 8.45 0.74 17.78
CA LEU A 28 9.70 1.50 17.80
C LEU A 28 9.53 2.88 18.44
N LEU A 29 8.41 3.55 18.14
CA LEU A 29 8.15 4.92 18.61
C LEU A 29 7.11 4.99 19.73
N ASN A 30 6.45 3.87 20.06
CA ASN A 30 5.42 3.77 21.10
C ASN A 30 4.26 4.77 20.90
N TYR A 31 4.04 5.21 19.66
CA TYR A 31 2.91 6.04 19.29
C TYR A 31 1.72 5.16 18.91
N SER A 32 0.52 5.57 19.33
CA SER A 32 -0.70 4.95 18.83
C SER A 32 -0.75 5.08 17.30
N PRO A 33 -1.03 3.99 16.57
CA PRO A 33 -1.08 4.03 15.12
C PRO A 33 -2.14 5.04 14.68
N GLU A 34 -1.74 6.00 13.85
CA GLU A 34 -2.66 7.06 13.41
C GLU A 34 -3.70 6.49 12.44
N PRO A 35 -4.99 6.76 12.68
CA PRO A 35 -6.07 6.28 11.83
C PRO A 35 -5.94 6.80 10.39
N THR A 36 -5.37 7.99 10.22
CA THR A 36 -5.11 8.62 8.92
C THR A 36 -4.12 7.81 8.07
N GLY A 37 -3.01 7.36 8.64
CA GLY A 37 -2.02 6.59 7.89
C GLY A 37 -2.52 5.19 7.52
N ILE A 38 -3.37 4.58 8.36
CA ILE A 38 -4.06 3.32 8.03
C ILE A 38 -5.04 3.55 6.87
N PHE A 39 -5.82 4.62 6.91
CA PHE A 39 -6.75 4.98 5.84
C PHE A 39 -6.03 5.21 4.50
N ILE A 40 -4.91 5.92 4.50
CA ILE A 40 -4.08 6.13 3.31
C ILE A 40 -3.54 4.80 2.76
N ALA A 41 -3.05 3.92 3.63
CA ALA A 41 -2.58 2.59 3.21
C ALA A 41 -3.71 1.76 2.58
N PHE A 42 -4.92 1.79 3.15
CA PHE A 42 -6.09 1.12 2.56
C PHE A 42 -6.47 1.67 1.19
N ILE A 43 -6.48 3.00 1.02
CA ILE A 43 -6.74 3.62 -0.30
C ILE A 43 -5.70 3.16 -1.33
N LEU A 44 -4.41 3.15 -0.97
CA LEU A 44 -3.33 2.68 -1.83
C LEU A 44 -3.51 1.21 -2.23
N ILE A 45 -3.91 0.35 -1.29
CA ILE A 45 -4.20 -1.07 -1.56
C ILE A 45 -5.40 -1.20 -2.51
N CYS A 46 -6.47 -0.44 -2.30
CA CYS A 46 -7.63 -0.44 -3.19
C CYS A 46 -7.29 -0.01 -4.62
N ILE A 47 -6.50 1.05 -4.79
CA ILE A 47 -6.04 1.54 -6.10
C ILE A 47 -5.19 0.46 -6.80
N VAL A 48 -4.30 -0.18 -6.05
CA VAL A 48 -3.48 -1.28 -6.55
C VAL A 48 -4.34 -2.47 -6.99
N MET A 49 -5.34 -2.86 -6.18
CA MET A 49 -6.28 -3.94 -6.49
C MET A 49 -7.07 -3.65 -7.78
N MET A 50 -7.66 -2.46 -7.92
CA MET A 50 -8.37 -2.06 -9.14
C MET A 50 -7.47 -2.17 -10.37
N ARG A 51 -6.24 -1.64 -10.28
CA ARG A 51 -5.25 -1.74 -11.37
C ARG A 51 -4.84 -3.16 -11.69
N LEU A 52 -4.90 -4.09 -10.74
CA LEU A 52 -4.57 -5.49 -10.96
C LEU A 52 -5.73 -6.24 -11.63
N ILE A 53 -6.96 -5.89 -11.27
CA ILE A 53 -8.20 -6.41 -11.87
C ILE A 53 -8.36 -5.95 -13.32
N ASP A 54 -8.19 -4.65 -13.59
CA ASP A 54 -8.28 -4.11 -14.96
C ASP A 54 -7.29 -4.78 -15.90
N LYS A 55 -6.09 -5.04 -15.41
CA LYS A 55 -5.04 -5.72 -16.17
C LYS A 55 -5.32 -7.20 -16.44
N LYS A 56 -6.20 -7.82 -15.65
CA LYS A 56 -6.66 -9.19 -15.84
C LYS A 56 -7.85 -9.26 -16.81
N LYS A 57 -8.63 -8.18 -16.92
CA LYS A 57 -9.79 -8.06 -17.83
C LYS A 57 -9.38 -7.82 -19.30
N ASP A 58 -8.17 -7.29 -19.51
CA ASP A 58 -7.58 -7.01 -20.82
C ASP A 58 -6.84 -8.21 -21.45
N LYS A 59 -6.88 -9.39 -20.80
CA LYS A 59 -6.35 -10.67 -21.31
C LYS A 59 -7.48 -11.68 -21.46
#